data_AF-A0A386C780-F1
#
_entry.id   AF-A0A386C780-F1
#
_cell.length_a   1.000
_cell.length_b   1.000
_cell.length_c   1.000
_cell.angle_alpha   90.00
_cell.angle_beta   90.00
_cell.angle_gamma   90.00
#
_symmetry.space_group_name_H-M   'P 1'
#
loop_
_entity.id
_entity.type
_entity.pdbx_description
1 polymer ?
#
loop_
_entity_poly.entity_id
_entity_poly.type
_entity_poly.pdbx_seq_one_letter_code
_entity_poly.pdbx_strand_id
1 'polypeptide(L)'
;MSGDELTIIGETNWRDMRKRFGSRPADRRAHMYVIGKTGTGKSSLLEGMIRQDILAGHGLALFDPHGDLAERLALWMPDSRKADLIYLDVPDPTQEFGFNPLEGVSPLRRSVAANGI
;
A
#
# COMPACT_ATOMS: atom_id res chain seq x y z
N MET A 1 -5.94 -14.97 -16.08
CA MET A 1 -6.32 -13.66 -15.49
C MET A 1 -7.08 -12.91 -16.56
N SER A 2 -8.37 -12.61 -16.35
CA SER A 2 -9.19 -11.92 -17.35
C SER A 2 -8.68 -10.50 -17.57
N GLY A 3 -8.57 -10.05 -18.82
CA GLY A 3 -8.07 -8.71 -19.17
C GLY A 3 -8.92 -7.52 -18.70
N ASP A 4 -9.98 -7.76 -17.93
CA ASP A 4 -10.96 -6.78 -17.45
C ASP A 4 -10.75 -6.31 -16.01
N GLU A 5 -9.76 -6.85 -15.29
CA GLU A 5 -9.50 -6.41 -13.93
C GLU A 5 -8.96 -4.96 -13.92
N LEU A 6 -9.61 -4.10 -13.13
CA LEU A 6 -9.33 -2.67 -13.08
C LEU A 6 -9.31 -2.17 -11.64
N THR A 7 -8.18 -1.64 -11.18
CA THR A 7 -8.13 -0.84 -9.96
C THR A 7 -8.69 0.54 -10.26
N ILE A 8 -9.92 0.80 -9.79
CA ILE A 8 -10.67 2.03 -10.06
C ILE A 8 -9.96 3.21 -9.38
N ILE A 9 -9.73 4.27 -10.15
CA ILE A 9 -9.17 5.55 -9.69
C ILE A 9 -10.28 6.61 -9.60
N GLY A 10 -11.26 6.55 -10.50
CA GLY A 10 -12.36 7.51 -10.51
C GLY A 10 -13.45 7.18 -11.51
N GLU A 11 -14.36 8.13 -11.68
CA GLU A 11 -15.49 8.06 -12.59
C GLU A 11 -15.62 9.39 -13.35
N THR A 12 -15.72 9.31 -14.67
CA THR A 12 -16.02 10.48 -15.51
C THR A 12 -17.51 10.75 -15.52
N ASN A 13 -17.94 12.00 -15.69
CA ASN A 13 -19.35 12.42 -15.69
C ASN A 13 -19.75 13.18 -16.97
N TRP A 14 -19.14 12.86 -18.11
CA TRP A 14 -19.37 13.57 -19.36
C TRP A 14 -20.81 13.41 -19.87
N ARG A 15 -21.58 14.50 -19.92
CA ARG A 15 -22.97 14.52 -20.43
C ARG A 15 -23.84 13.42 -19.82
N ASP A 16 -23.82 13.31 -18.49
CA ASP A 16 -24.52 12.30 -17.70
C ASP A 16 -24.09 10.84 -17.97
N MET A 17 -23.08 10.60 -18.81
CA MET A 17 -22.46 9.30 -18.95
C MET A 17 -21.43 9.10 -17.85
N ARG A 18 -21.75 8.18 -16.95
CA ARG A 18 -20.85 7.75 -15.86
C ARG A 18 -20.03 6.56 -16.31
N LYS A 19 -18.70 6.75 -16.39
CA LYS A 19 -17.76 5.70 -16.77
C LYS A 19 -16.61 5.64 -15.79
N ARG A 20 -16.44 4.48 -15.16
CA ARG A 20 -15.29 4.22 -14.27
C ARG A 20 -14.02 4.07 -15.09
N PHE A 21 -12.93 4.59 -14.56
CA PHE A 21 -11.59 4.45 -15.12
C PHE A 21 -10.58 4.17 -14.01
N GLY A 22 -9.45 3.61 -14.38
CA GLY A 22 -8.50 3.09 -13.42
C GLY A 22 -7.24 2.53 -14.08
N SER A 23 -6.48 1.77 -13.31
CA SER A 23 -5.25 1.13 -13.75
C SER A 23 -5.44 -0.38 -13.84
N ARG A 24 -5.05 -0.97 -14.98
CA ARG A 24 -5.07 -2.43 -15.15
C ARG A 24 -3.82 -3.04 -14.50
N PRO A 25 -3.85 -4.31 -14.06
CA PRO A 25 -2.69 -4.98 -13.49
C PRO A 25 -1.42 -4.89 -14.34
N ALA A 26 -1.57 -4.91 -15.68
CA ALA A 26 -0.44 -4.77 -16.59
C ALA A 26 0.21 -3.38 -16.54
N ASP A 27 -0.60 -2.32 -16.46
CA ASP A 27 -0.16 -0.93 -16.44
C ASP A 27 0.49 -0.58 -15.09
N ARG A 28 0.04 -1.21 -14.00
CA ARG A 28 0.59 -1.02 -12.65
C ARG A 28 2.05 -1.42 -12.47
N ARG A 29 2.59 -2.24 -13.38
CA ARG A 29 4.03 -2.59 -13.39
C ARG A 29 4.92 -1.41 -13.78
N ALA A 30 4.37 -0.36 -14.38
CA ALA A 30 5.10 0.85 -14.75
C ALA A 30 5.18 1.89 -13.60
N HIS A 31 4.74 1.52 -12.40
CA HIS A 31 4.62 2.41 -11.23
C HIS A 31 3.65 3.58 -11.45
N MET A 32 3.36 4.30 -10.37
CA MET A 32 2.48 5.46 -10.39
C MET A 32 3.08 6.56 -9.53
N TYR A 33 3.06 7.80 -10.03
CA TYR A 33 3.49 8.98 -9.30
C TYR A 33 2.27 9.88 -9.04
N VAL A 34 1.94 10.09 -7.77
CA VAL A 34 0.76 10.88 -7.35
C VAL A 34 1.24 12.18 -6.69
N ILE A 35 0.90 13.31 -7.31
CA ILE A 35 1.30 14.65 -6.86
C ILE A 35 0.09 15.52 -6.52
N GLY A 36 0.26 16.40 -5.54
CA GLY A 36 -0.78 17.32 -5.08
C GLY A 36 -0.44 17.94 -3.74
N LYS A 37 -1.00 19.12 -3.43
CA LYS A 37 -0.83 19.78 -2.13
C LYS A 37 -1.47 18.96 -1.00
N THR A 38 -1.19 19.30 0.26
CA THR A 38 -1.92 18.72 1.39
C THR A 38 -3.42 19.00 1.25
N GLY A 39 -4.26 18.03 1.60
CA GLY A 39 -5.71 18.14 1.49
C GLY A 39 -6.31 17.90 0.09
N THR A 40 -5.51 17.62 -0.95
CA THR A 40 -6.04 17.37 -2.30
C THR A 40 -6.49 15.92 -2.54
N GLY A 41 -6.57 15.09 -1.50
CA GLY A 41 -7.09 13.72 -1.59
C GLY A 41 -6.08 12.63 -1.99
N LYS A 42 -4.76 12.89 -1.94
CA LYS A 42 -3.74 11.87 -2.27
C LYS A 42 -3.87 10.60 -1.43
N SER A 43 -3.96 10.75 -0.10
CA SER A 43 -4.10 9.60 0.82
C SER A 43 -5.43 8.88 0.64
N SER A 44 -6.51 9.60 0.28
CA SER A 44 -7.80 9.00 -0.04
C SER A 44 -7.77 8.18 -1.33
N LEU A 45 -7.08 8.69 -2.37
CA LEU A 45 -6.84 7.94 -3.60
C LEU A 45 -6.07 6.64 -3.32
N LEU A 46 -4.94 6.74 -2.61
CA LEU A 46 -4.12 5.58 -2.24
C LEU A 46 -4.91 4.59 -1.39
N GLU A 47 -5.66 5.05 -0.39
CA GLU A 47 -6.53 4.19 0.41
C GLU A 47 -7.53 3.43 -0.47
N GLY A 48 -8.24 4.12 -1.36
CA GLY A 48 -9.22 3.49 -2.25
C GLY A 48 -8.60 2.41 -3.14
N MET A 49 -7.38 2.63 -3.62
CA MET A 49 -6.65 1.62 -4.41
C MET A 49 -6.17 0.45 -3.56
N ILE A 50 -5.60 0.71 -2.38
CA ILE A 50 -5.14 -0.29 -1.42
C ILE A 50 -6.28 -1.22 -0.98
N ARG A 51 -7.45 -0.64 -0.66
CA ARG A 51 -8.63 -1.42 -0.28
C ARG A 51 -9.07 -2.36 -1.40
N GLN A 52 -9.05 -1.90 -2.65
CA GLN A 52 -9.37 -2.74 -3.81
C GLN A 52 -8.40 -3.92 -3.94
N ASP A 53 -7.10 -3.68 -3.72
CA ASP A 53 -6.09 -4.74 -3.73
C ASP A 53 -6.29 -5.78 -2.63
N ILE A 54 -6.53 -5.32 -1.40
CA ILE A 54 -6.79 -6.19 -0.26
C ILE A 54 -8.03 -7.06 -0.53
N LEU A 55 -9.09 -6.48 -1.08
CA LEU A 55 -10.30 -7.21 -1.44
C LEU A 55 -10.10 -8.18 -2.61
N ALA A 56 -9.22 -7.85 -3.56
CA ALA A 56 -8.87 -8.70 -4.69
C ALA A 56 -7.90 -9.84 -4.34
N GLY A 57 -7.41 -9.91 -3.10
CA GLY A 57 -6.44 -10.93 -2.69
C GLY A 57 -4.97 -10.53 -2.94
N HIS A 58 -4.71 -9.32 -3.41
CA HIS A 58 -3.35 -8.85 -3.68
C HIS A 58 -2.61 -8.49 -2.39
N GLY A 59 -1.32 -8.82 -2.34
CA GLY A 59 -0.41 -8.37 -1.29
C GLY A 59 0.16 -6.98 -1.59
N LEU A 60 0.44 -6.21 -0.55
CA LEU A 60 1.06 -4.89 -0.65
C LEU A 60 1.85 -4.56 0.62
N ALA A 61 2.76 -3.61 0.51
CA ALA A 61 3.41 -2.96 1.63
C ALA A 61 3.12 -1.47 1.58
N LEU A 62 2.77 -0.89 2.73
CA LEU A 62 2.55 0.54 2.89
C LEU A 62 3.61 1.10 3.83
N PHE A 63 4.32 2.14 3.38
CA PHE A 63 5.20 2.95 4.20
C PHE A 63 4.56 4.32 4.38
N ASP A 64 4.16 4.63 5.60
CA ASP A 64 3.47 5.87 5.93
C ASP A 64 4.16 6.56 7.13
N PRO A 65 5.05 7.55 6.88
CA PRO A 65 5.73 8.27 7.95
C PRO A 65 4.81 9.09 8.86
N HIS A 66 3.58 9.38 8.42
CA HIS A 66 2.60 10.12 9.21
C HIS A 66 1.69 9.20 10.03
N GLY A 67 1.56 7.93 9.63
CA GLY A 67 0.81 6.88 10.31
C GLY A 67 -0.71 6.93 10.12
N ASP A 68 -1.29 8.06 9.70
CA ASP A 68 -2.73 8.26 9.62
C ASP A 68 -3.44 7.37 8.59
N LEU A 69 -2.76 7.03 7.50
CA LEU A 69 -3.30 6.11 6.50
C LEU A 69 -3.12 4.65 6.93
N ALA A 70 -1.95 4.32 7.50
CA ALA A 70 -1.68 2.97 7.99
C ALA A 70 -2.64 2.56 9.11
N GLU A 71 -2.87 3.42 10.11
CA GLU A 71 -3.80 3.19 11.21
C GLU A 71 -5.24 2.98 10.68
N ARG A 72 -5.70 3.85 9.78
CA ARG A 72 -7.03 3.72 9.15
C ARG A 72 -7.23 2.40 8.42
N LEU A 73 -6.22 1.95 7.68
CA LEU A 73 -6.27 0.68 6.97
C LEU A 73 -6.23 -0.52 7.91
N ALA A 74 -5.42 -0.45 8.98
CA ALA A 74 -5.36 -1.48 10.01
C ALA A 74 -6.71 -1.64 10.72
N LEU A 75 -7.37 -0.52 11.09
CA LEU A 75 -8.70 -0.52 11.69
C LEU A 75 -9.78 -1.03 10.71
N TRP A 76 -9.64 -0.74 9.42
CA TRP A 76 -10.61 -1.14 8.39
C TRP A 76 -10.48 -2.61 7.93
N MET A 77 -9.32 -3.25 8.12
CA MET A 77 -8.97 -4.55 7.52
C MET A 77 -10.11 -5.57 7.58
N PRO A 78 -10.57 -6.14 6.44
CA PRO A 78 -11.67 -7.10 6.44
C PRO A 78 -11.30 -8.37 7.21
N ASP A 79 -12.29 -8.95 7.91
CA ASP A 79 -12.08 -10.13 8.77
C ASP A 79 -11.39 -11.29 8.05
N SER A 80 -11.73 -11.50 6.78
CA SER A 80 -11.12 -12.53 5.92
C SER A 80 -9.62 -12.37 5.69
N ARG A 81 -9.06 -11.18 5.93
CA ARG A 81 -7.65 -10.85 5.69
C ARG A 81 -6.93 -10.38 6.95
N LYS A 82 -7.60 -10.30 8.11
CA LYS A 82 -6.99 -9.84 9.37
C LYS A 82 -5.75 -10.66 9.77
N ALA A 83 -5.76 -11.96 9.51
CA ALA A 83 -4.62 -12.83 9.78
C ALA A 83 -3.38 -12.54 8.92
N ASP A 84 -3.54 -11.83 7.78
CA ASP A 84 -2.45 -11.46 6.88
C ASP A 84 -1.83 -10.10 7.23
N LEU A 85 -2.45 -9.34 8.14
CA LEU A 85 -2.02 -7.99 8.48
C LEU A 85 -0.82 -8.01 9.41
N ILE A 86 0.28 -7.41 8.97
CA ILE A 86 1.40 -7.02 9.83
C ILE A 86 1.37 -5.49 9.93
N TYR A 87 1.12 -4.98 11.14
CA TYR A 87 1.14 -3.54 11.44
C TYR A 87 2.36 -3.24 12.29
N LEU A 88 3.39 -2.63 11.68
CA LEU A 88 4.64 -2.27 12.35
C LEU A 88 4.67 -0.75 12.57
N ASP A 89 4.44 -0.33 13.80
CA ASP A 89 4.57 1.05 14.26
C ASP A 89 5.95 1.26 14.88
N VAL A 90 6.88 1.88 14.13
CA VAL A 90 8.30 1.99 14.55
C VAL A 90 8.48 2.88 15.79
N PRO A 91 7.75 4.01 15.94
CA PRO A 91 7.78 4.81 17.17
C PRO A 91 7.18 4.16 18.42
N ASP A 92 6.38 3.10 18.32
CA ASP A 92 5.74 2.47 19.48
C ASP A 92 6.73 1.59 20.28
N PRO A 93 7.12 2.00 21.50
CA PRO A 93 8.06 1.23 22.32
C PRO A 93 7.44 -0.03 22.93
N THR A 94 6.11 -0.19 22.86
CA THR A 94 5.39 -1.34 23.44
C THR A 94 5.21 -2.49 22.46
N GLN A 95 5.56 -2.28 21.19
CA GLN A 95 5.41 -3.27 20.14
C GLN A 95 6.30 -4.50 20.38
N GLU A 96 5.70 -5.69 20.34
CA GLU A 96 6.35 -6.96 20.71
C GLU A 96 7.30 -7.52 19.64
N PHE A 97 7.23 -6.99 18.42
CA PHE A 97 8.03 -7.44 17.30
C PHE A 97 8.68 -6.26 16.58
N GLY A 98 9.78 -6.57 15.88
CA GLY A 98 10.52 -5.60 15.09
C GLY A 98 11.03 -6.23 13.81
N PHE A 99 11.65 -5.42 12.98
CA PHE A 99 12.28 -5.86 11.75
C PHE A 99 13.79 -5.66 11.83
N ASN A 100 14.55 -6.74 11.70
CA ASN A 100 16.00 -6.68 11.63
C ASN A 100 16.46 -6.97 10.20
N PRO A 101 16.87 -5.96 9.41
CA PRO A 101 17.33 -6.18 8.02
C PRO A 101 18.63 -7.00 7.93
N LEU A 102 19.34 -7.19 9.05
CA LEU A 102 20.54 -8.03 9.14
C LEU A 102 20.25 -9.45 9.65
N GLU A 103 18.98 -9.77 9.93
CA GLU A 103 18.58 -11.12 10.27
C GLU A 103 18.89 -12.07 9.10
N GLY A 104 19.61 -13.16 9.39
CA GLY A 104 20.11 -14.08 8.36
C GLY A 104 21.38 -13.61 7.62
N VAL A 105 21.87 -12.40 7.83
CA VAL A 105 23.13 -11.93 7.24
C VAL A 105 24.31 -12.34 8.13
N SER A 106 25.21 -13.17 7.56
CA SER A 106 26.47 -13.58 8.19
C SER A 106 27.26 -12.36 8.69
N PRO A 107 27.85 -12.40 9.91
CA PRO A 107 28.61 -11.28 10.47
C PRO A 107 29.67 -10.69 9.52
N LEU A 108 30.36 -11.54 8.74
CA LEU A 108 31.38 -11.12 7.78
C LEU A 108 30.82 -10.34 6.58
N ARG A 109 29.52 -10.48 6.29
CA ARG A 109 28.82 -9.82 5.18
C ARG A 109 27.94 -8.66 5.63
N ARG A 110 27.80 -8.43 6.94
CA ARG A 110 26.95 -7.34 7.47
C ARG A 110 27.43 -5.96 7.02
N SER A 111 28.74 -5.74 6.94
CA SER A 111 29.30 -4.48 6.42
C SER A 111 28.89 -4.25 4.96
N VAL A 112 28.97 -5.29 4.12
CA VAL A 112 28.55 -5.23 2.71
C VAL A 112 27.04 -4.99 2.59
N ALA A 113 26.23 -5.65 3.42
CA ALA A 113 24.78 -5.43 3.43
C ALA A 113 24.41 -4.01 3.88
N ALA A 114 25.16 -3.44 4.83
CA ALA A 114 24.98 -2.07 5.31
C ALA A 114 25.55 -1.00 4.36
N ASN A 115 26.40 -1.37 3.40
CA ASN A 115 26.98 -0.44 2.40
C ASN A 115 25.98 0.01 1.32
N GLY A 116 24.73 -0.47 1.36
CA GLY A 116 23.64 -0.08 0.47
C GLY A 116 22.63 0.91 1.08
N ILE A 117 23.05 1.66 2.11
CA ILE A 117 22.36 2.85 2.65
C ILE A 117 23.14 4.08 2.19
#